data_AF-A0A0X3BLC1-F1
#
_entry.id   AF-A0A0X3BLC1-F1
#
_cell.length_a   1.000
_cell.length_b   1.000
_cell.length_c   1.000
_cell.angle_alpha   90.00
_cell.angle_beta   90.00
_cell.angle_gamma   90.00
#
_symmetry.space_group_name_H-M   'P 1'
#
loop_
_entity.id
_entity.type
_entity.pdbx_description
1 polymer ?
#
loop_
_entity_poly.entity_id
_entity_poly.type
_entity_poly.pdbx_seq_one_letter_code
_entity_poly.pdbx_strand_id
1 'polypeptide(L)'
;MGNRIPIFEGIRPNRDQLKALGAAMAATGAVALFHVDKITPEARVFSFKTDDLERVTVSQDEVEALFAEKEVEAVAVGCPHCSSNELEELAGLLKGKTTTKPFYIFASAGVAEKNSDLVAVIERSGARVITDTCMVVSPRMNEFDSIMVDSGKALAYVPGMCGALARIGTRKECVEVATG
;
A
#
# COMPACT_ATOMS: atom_id res chain seq x y z
N MET A 1 8.23 -12.99 -12.95
CA MET A 1 8.01 -12.00 -14.04
C MET A 1 9.32 -11.31 -14.46
N GLY A 2 10.21 -10.91 -13.53
CA GLY A 2 11.64 -10.68 -13.80
C GLY A 2 11.90 -9.70 -14.96
N ASN A 3 12.57 -10.19 -16.01
CA ASN A 3 12.99 -9.39 -17.17
C ASN A 3 11.89 -9.10 -18.21
N ARG A 4 10.61 -9.37 -17.89
CA ARG A 4 9.47 -9.14 -18.80
C ARG A 4 8.66 -7.93 -18.37
N ILE A 5 8.04 -7.26 -19.34
CA ILE A 5 7.19 -6.08 -19.14
C ILE A 5 5.72 -6.53 -19.27
N PRO A 6 4.97 -6.70 -18.18
CA PRO A 6 3.57 -7.10 -18.25
C PRO A 6 2.69 -5.95 -18.76
N ILE A 7 1.64 -6.32 -19.50
CA ILE A 7 0.52 -5.45 -19.81
C ILE A 7 -0.71 -5.93 -19.03
N PHE A 8 -1.30 -5.05 -18.22
CA PHE A 8 -2.51 -5.33 -17.47
C PHE A 8 -3.74 -4.90 -18.26
N GLU A 9 -4.70 -5.81 -18.38
CA GLU A 9 -6.01 -5.59 -19.01
C GLU A 9 -7.12 -5.67 -17.94
N GLY A 10 -8.29 -5.10 -18.22
CA GLY A 10 -9.47 -5.23 -17.34
C GLY A 10 -9.47 -4.38 -16.06
N ILE A 11 -8.44 -3.55 -15.82
CA ILE A 11 -8.36 -2.67 -14.65
C ILE A 11 -8.39 -1.19 -15.02
N ARG A 12 -8.87 -0.34 -14.10
CA ARG A 12 -8.93 1.12 -14.24
C ARG A 12 -8.34 1.84 -13.01
N PRO A 13 -7.05 1.63 -12.70
CA PRO A 13 -6.44 2.20 -11.51
C PRO A 13 -6.27 3.73 -11.60
N ASN A 14 -6.45 4.40 -10.46
CA ASN A 14 -6.03 5.78 -10.27
C ASN A 14 -4.50 5.88 -10.04
N ARG A 15 -3.98 7.10 -9.85
CA ARG A 15 -2.54 7.34 -9.66
C ARG A 15 -1.95 6.61 -8.45
N ASP A 16 -2.66 6.60 -7.31
CA ASP A 16 -2.17 5.94 -6.10
C ASP A 16 -2.25 4.41 -6.22
N GLN A 17 -3.25 3.88 -6.91
CA GLN A 17 -3.34 2.45 -7.23
C GLN A 17 -2.24 2.00 -8.19
N LEU A 18 -1.90 2.81 -9.21
CA LEU A 18 -0.75 2.57 -10.09
C LEU A 18 0.58 2.60 -9.30
N LYS A 19 0.72 3.56 -8.37
CA LYS A 19 1.87 3.65 -7.45
C LYS A 19 2.01 2.38 -6.60
N ALA A 20 0.92 1.91 -6.01
CA ALA A 20 0.89 0.69 -5.21
C ALA A 20 1.22 -0.56 -6.04
N LEU A 21 0.64 -0.69 -7.23
CA LEU A 21 0.88 -1.80 -8.16
C LEU A 21 2.37 -1.85 -8.57
N GLY A 22 2.93 -0.73 -9.02
CA GLY A 22 4.34 -0.64 -9.40
C GLY A 22 5.29 -1.02 -8.26
N ALA A 23 5.00 -0.54 -7.05
CA ALA A 23 5.80 -0.86 -5.88
C ALA A 23 5.73 -2.33 -5.47
N ALA A 24 4.55 -2.95 -5.54
CA ALA A 24 4.39 -4.37 -5.26
C ALA A 24 5.14 -5.24 -6.28
N MET A 25 5.06 -4.89 -7.56
CA MET A 25 5.77 -5.62 -8.63
C MET A 25 7.29 -5.50 -8.54
N ALA A 26 7.80 -4.33 -8.15
CA ALA A 26 9.22 -4.15 -7.90
C ALA A 26 9.67 -5.02 -6.70
N ALA A 27 8.85 -5.11 -5.66
CA ALA A 27 9.17 -5.84 -4.43
C ALA A 27 9.19 -7.38 -4.61
N THR A 28 8.24 -7.93 -5.36
CA THR A 28 8.06 -9.39 -5.49
C THR A 28 8.64 -9.98 -6.77
N GLY A 29 8.67 -9.19 -7.85
CA GLY A 29 8.93 -9.70 -9.19
C GLY A 29 10.17 -9.12 -9.87
N ALA A 30 10.84 -8.14 -9.25
CA ALA A 30 11.91 -7.32 -9.85
C ALA A 30 11.51 -6.72 -11.21
N VAL A 31 10.21 -6.42 -11.38
CA VAL A 31 9.66 -5.87 -12.62
C VAL A 31 9.91 -4.37 -12.65
N ALA A 32 10.72 -3.91 -13.60
CA ALA A 32 11.10 -2.51 -13.71
C ALA A 32 10.03 -1.61 -14.38
N LEU A 33 9.17 -2.21 -15.21
CA LEU A 33 8.19 -1.48 -16.01
C LEU A 33 6.96 -2.35 -16.25
N PHE A 34 5.79 -1.71 -16.33
CA PHE A 34 4.53 -2.34 -16.71
C PHE A 34 3.68 -1.35 -17.53
N HIS A 35 2.73 -1.90 -18.25
CA HIS A 35 1.70 -1.13 -18.95
C HIS A 35 0.31 -1.48 -18.43
N VAL A 36 -0.61 -0.52 -18.50
CA VAL A 36 -2.04 -0.75 -18.25
C VAL A 36 -2.81 -0.29 -19.47
N ASP A 37 -3.60 -1.19 -20.04
CA ASP A 37 -4.33 -0.97 -21.29
C ASP A 37 -5.16 0.33 -21.22
N LYS A 38 -4.98 1.17 -22.25
CA LYS A 38 -5.61 2.49 -22.39
C LYS A 38 -5.30 3.51 -21.27
N ILE A 39 -4.38 3.22 -20.35
CA ILE A 39 -4.01 4.14 -19.24
C ILE A 39 -2.57 4.63 -19.38
N THR A 40 -1.59 3.73 -19.45
CA THR A 40 -0.18 4.15 -19.58
C THR A 40 0.06 4.79 -20.95
N PRO A 41 0.85 5.87 -21.06
CA PRO A 41 1.02 6.61 -22.31
C PRO A 41 1.35 5.74 -23.52
N GLU A 42 2.28 4.79 -23.36
CA GLU A 42 2.73 3.91 -24.43
C GLU A 42 1.60 2.97 -24.90
N ALA A 43 0.78 2.46 -23.98
CA ALA A 43 -0.36 1.60 -24.29
C ALA A 43 -1.57 2.36 -24.87
N ARG A 44 -1.55 3.70 -24.84
CA ARG A 44 -2.57 4.55 -25.47
C ARG A 44 -2.16 4.96 -26.88
N VAL A 45 -0.87 5.18 -27.09
CA VAL A 45 -0.32 5.73 -28.33
C VAL A 45 0.09 4.62 -29.30
N PHE A 46 0.65 3.53 -28.77
CA PHE A 46 1.13 2.41 -29.57
C PHE A 46 0.20 1.22 -29.45
N SER A 47 0.06 0.48 -30.55
CA SER A 47 -0.53 -0.86 -30.51
C SER A 47 0.58 -1.87 -30.21
N PHE A 48 0.49 -2.52 -29.06
CA PHE A 48 1.31 -3.70 -28.77
C PHE A 48 0.64 -4.91 -29.39
N LYS A 49 1.38 -5.74 -30.14
CA LYS A 49 0.89 -7.07 -30.53
C LYS A 49 0.87 -7.95 -29.28
N THR A 50 -0.32 -8.32 -28.82
CA THR A 50 -0.50 -9.13 -27.61
C THR A 50 -0.99 -10.55 -27.88
N ASP A 51 -1.18 -10.92 -29.14
CA ASP A 51 -1.77 -12.20 -29.55
C ASP A 51 -0.93 -13.41 -29.10
N ASP A 52 0.40 -13.31 -29.22
CA ASP A 52 1.35 -14.39 -28.89
C ASP A 52 1.93 -14.30 -27.46
N LEU A 53 1.40 -13.42 -26.61
CA LEU A 53 1.90 -13.25 -25.24
C LEU A 53 1.34 -14.31 -24.29
N GLU A 54 2.16 -14.70 -23.30
CA GLU A 54 1.68 -15.49 -22.16
C GLU A 54 0.58 -14.71 -21.43
N ARG A 55 -0.56 -15.36 -21.20
CA ARG A 55 -1.69 -14.80 -20.46
C ARG A 55 -1.79 -15.45 -19.09
N VAL A 56 -1.78 -14.61 -18.06
CA VAL A 56 -2.05 -15.00 -16.68
C VAL A 56 -3.33 -14.29 -16.26
N THR A 57 -4.35 -15.06 -15.91
CA THR A 57 -5.59 -14.53 -15.35
C THR A 57 -5.44 -14.46 -13.84
N VAL A 58 -5.69 -13.29 -13.26
CA VAL A 58 -5.82 -13.11 -11.81
C VAL A 58 -7.31 -12.97 -11.51
N SER A 59 -7.86 -13.96 -10.82
CA SER A 59 -9.25 -14.00 -10.39
C SER A 59 -9.47 -13.21 -9.10
N GLN A 60 -10.73 -12.84 -8.84
CA GLN A 60 -11.10 -12.17 -7.60
C GLN A 60 -10.83 -13.07 -6.38
N ASP A 61 -11.17 -14.36 -6.47
CA ASP A 61 -10.95 -15.34 -5.39
C ASP A 61 -9.47 -15.45 -4.99
N GLU A 62 -8.55 -15.38 -5.96
CA GLU A 62 -7.10 -15.36 -5.67
C GLU A 62 -6.66 -14.11 -4.90
N VAL A 63 -7.30 -12.97 -5.17
CA VAL A 63 -7.04 -11.72 -4.43
C VAL A 63 -7.63 -11.82 -3.03
N GLU A 64 -8.88 -12.26 -2.90
CA GLU A 64 -9.59 -12.39 -1.62
C GLU A 64 -8.90 -13.37 -0.68
N ALA A 65 -8.31 -14.45 -1.21
CA ALA A 65 -7.54 -15.41 -0.42
C ALA A 65 -6.34 -14.80 0.33
N LEU A 66 -5.86 -13.61 -0.07
CA LEU A 66 -4.81 -12.88 0.65
C LEU A 66 -5.33 -12.18 1.91
N PHE A 67 -6.62 -11.84 1.98
CA PHE A 67 -7.26 -11.06 3.05
C PHE A 67 -7.68 -11.95 4.22
N ALA A 68 -6.76 -12.78 4.70
CA ALA A 68 -7.01 -13.64 5.84
C ALA A 68 -7.11 -12.83 7.15
N GLU A 69 -8.16 -13.08 7.93
CA GLU A 69 -8.30 -12.50 9.26
C GLU A 69 -7.27 -13.08 10.22
N LYS A 70 -6.42 -12.20 10.76
CA LYS A 70 -5.42 -12.52 11.78
C LYS A 70 -5.32 -11.37 12.76
N GLU A 71 -5.21 -11.68 14.05
CA GLU A 71 -4.86 -10.66 15.03
C GLU A 71 -3.47 -10.10 14.73
N VAL A 72 -3.32 -8.79 14.94
CA VAL A 72 -2.06 -8.06 14.73
C VAL A 72 -1.76 -7.18 15.92
N GLU A 73 -0.51 -6.84 16.19
CA GLU A 73 -0.15 -5.95 17.30
C GLU A 73 -0.16 -4.48 16.89
N ALA A 74 0.17 -4.20 15.64
CA ALA A 74 0.22 -2.85 15.08
C ALA A 74 -0.39 -2.76 13.68
N VAL A 75 -0.72 -1.54 13.28
CA VAL A 75 -1.14 -1.19 11.93
C VAL A 75 -0.13 -0.20 11.35
N ALA A 76 0.31 -0.44 10.12
CA ALA A 76 1.23 0.44 9.40
C ALA A 76 0.83 0.60 7.93
N VAL A 77 0.63 1.83 7.50
CA VAL A 77 0.23 2.16 6.12
C VAL A 77 1.19 3.16 5.49
N GLY A 78 1.16 3.26 4.17
CA GLY A 78 2.05 4.17 3.41
C GLY A 78 3.35 3.51 2.97
N CYS A 79 3.26 2.32 2.36
CA CYS A 79 4.38 1.65 1.72
C CYS A 79 4.08 1.26 0.26
N PRO A 80 4.26 2.15 -0.73
CA PRO A 80 5.00 3.42 -0.67
C PRO A 80 4.30 4.54 0.08
N HIS A 81 5.08 5.57 0.44
CA HIS A 81 4.62 6.74 1.19
C HIS A 81 3.27 7.28 0.70
N CYS A 82 2.42 7.63 1.66
CA CYS A 82 1.11 8.18 1.41
C CYS A 82 1.19 9.45 0.55
N SER A 83 0.28 9.58 -0.40
CA SER A 83 0.01 10.84 -1.11
C SER A 83 -0.86 11.78 -0.26
N SER A 84 -1.04 13.03 -0.69
CA SER A 84 -2.00 13.95 -0.07
C SER A 84 -3.41 13.36 -0.03
N ASN A 85 -3.85 12.70 -1.11
CA ASN A 85 -5.18 12.11 -1.20
C ASN A 85 -5.36 10.95 -0.20
N GLU A 86 -4.31 10.15 -0.01
CA GLU A 86 -4.35 9.05 0.96
C GLU A 86 -4.33 9.57 2.41
N LEU A 87 -3.63 10.68 2.67
CA LEU A 87 -3.73 11.38 3.97
C LEU A 87 -5.12 11.95 4.21
N GLU A 88 -5.76 12.50 3.18
CA GLU A 88 -7.14 13.02 3.27
C GLU A 88 -8.13 11.89 3.59
N GLU A 89 -8.00 10.75 2.90
CA GLU A 89 -8.79 9.54 3.17
C GLU A 89 -8.61 9.07 4.62
N LEU A 90 -7.35 8.93 5.08
CA LEU A 90 -7.04 8.51 6.45
C LEU A 90 -7.58 9.49 7.49
N ALA A 91 -7.41 10.79 7.27
CA ALA A 91 -7.95 11.83 8.15
C ALA A 91 -9.48 11.74 8.25
N GLY A 92 -10.16 11.50 7.12
CA GLY A 92 -11.60 11.27 7.09
C GLY A 92 -12.03 10.04 7.88
N LEU A 93 -11.35 8.91 7.69
CA LEU A 93 -11.65 7.64 8.35
C LEU A 93 -11.36 7.65 9.86
N LEU A 94 -10.36 8.43 10.30
CA LEU A 94 -9.95 8.57 11.70
C LEU A 94 -10.69 9.69 12.45
N LYS A 95 -11.46 10.53 11.74
CA LYS A 95 -12.15 11.66 12.36
C LYS A 95 -13.13 11.19 13.45
N GLY A 96 -12.90 11.66 14.68
CA GLY A 96 -13.73 11.33 15.84
C GLY A 96 -13.47 9.94 16.42
N LYS A 97 -12.45 9.22 15.95
CA LYS A 97 -12.02 7.93 16.49
C LYS A 97 -10.80 8.09 17.38
N THR A 98 -10.54 7.06 18.20
CA THR A 98 -9.31 6.93 18.98
C THR A 98 -8.70 5.56 18.70
N THR A 99 -7.39 5.53 18.44
CA THR A 99 -6.67 4.29 18.17
C THR A 99 -6.53 3.48 19.45
N THR A 100 -6.88 2.20 19.39
CA THR A 100 -6.75 1.21 20.46
C THR A 100 -5.45 0.41 20.37
N LYS A 101 -4.75 0.50 19.23
CA LYS A 101 -3.48 -0.18 18.93
C LYS A 101 -2.52 0.80 18.24
N PRO A 102 -1.19 0.55 18.26
CA PRO A 102 -0.23 1.38 17.52
C PRO A 102 -0.59 1.47 16.04
N PHE A 103 -0.80 2.70 15.55
CA PHE A 103 -1.11 2.97 14.15
C PHE A 103 -0.14 4.00 13.57
N TYR A 104 0.65 3.57 12.58
CA TYR A 104 1.67 4.38 11.93
C TYR A 104 1.33 4.63 10.46
N ILE A 105 1.45 5.90 10.04
CA ILE A 105 1.17 6.35 8.68
C ILE A 105 2.46 6.94 8.13
N PHE A 106 3.03 6.34 7.11
CA PHE A 106 4.29 6.77 6.53
C PHE A 106 4.05 7.68 5.32
N ALA A 107 4.62 8.88 5.35
CA ALA A 107 4.55 9.86 4.28
C ALA A 107 5.92 10.52 4.04
N SER A 108 6.12 11.19 2.91
CA SER A 108 7.31 12.04 2.75
C SER A 108 7.15 13.35 3.54
N ALA A 109 8.25 13.94 4.01
CA ALA A 109 8.21 15.22 4.73
C ALA A 109 7.46 16.30 3.94
N GLY A 110 7.76 16.45 2.65
CA GLY A 110 7.09 17.44 1.80
C GLY A 110 5.59 17.20 1.59
N VAL A 111 5.11 15.96 1.70
CA VAL A 111 3.65 15.68 1.68
C VAL A 111 3.06 15.98 3.06
N ALA A 112 3.69 15.55 4.15
CA ALA A 112 3.21 15.84 5.50
C ALA A 112 3.13 17.34 5.80
N GLU A 113 4.15 18.11 5.44
CA GLU A 113 4.21 19.58 5.61
C GLU A 113 3.08 20.30 4.86
N LYS A 114 2.84 19.91 3.60
CA LYS A 114 1.78 20.50 2.76
C LYS A 114 0.36 20.19 3.26
N ASN A 115 0.21 19.16 4.09
CA ASN A 115 -1.07 18.67 4.59
C ASN A 115 -1.08 18.64 6.13
N SER A 116 -0.45 19.64 6.77
CA SER A 116 -0.27 19.69 8.22
C SER A 116 -1.59 19.69 9.01
N ASP A 117 -2.66 20.20 8.41
CA ASP A 117 -4.02 20.15 8.94
C ASP A 117 -4.58 18.71 8.96
N LEU A 118 -4.36 17.95 7.89
CA LEU A 118 -4.73 16.53 7.81
C LEU A 118 -3.89 15.70 8.78
N VAL A 119 -2.59 15.97 8.87
CA VAL A 119 -1.70 15.33 9.86
C VAL A 119 -2.22 15.58 11.27
N ALA A 120 -2.62 16.81 11.60
CA ALA A 120 -3.19 17.12 12.91
C ALA A 120 -4.51 16.38 13.18
N VAL A 121 -5.36 16.16 12.16
CA VAL A 121 -6.56 15.32 12.30
C VAL A 121 -6.19 13.87 12.62
N ILE A 122 -5.25 13.31 11.86
CA ILE A 122 -4.75 11.95 12.03
C ILE A 122 -4.18 11.78 13.45
N GLU A 123 -3.30 12.66 13.88
CA GLU A 123 -2.62 12.53 15.18
C GLU A 123 -3.54 12.72 16.39
N ARG A 124 -4.66 13.46 16.24
CA ARG A 124 -5.70 13.54 17.28
C ARG A 124 -6.37 12.21 17.57
N SER A 125 -6.36 11.27 16.61
CA SER A 125 -6.87 9.92 16.85
C SER A 125 -5.92 9.07 17.69
N GLY A 126 -4.65 9.47 17.83
CA GLY A 126 -3.59 8.65 18.45
C GLY A 126 -2.68 7.95 17.44
N ALA A 127 -3.06 7.91 16.16
CA ALA A 127 -2.17 7.51 15.07
C ALA A 127 -0.96 8.45 14.95
N ARG A 128 0.14 7.97 14.34
CA ARG A 128 1.38 8.73 14.18
C ARG A 128 1.78 8.83 12.72
N VAL A 129 2.01 10.05 12.24
CA VAL A 129 2.59 10.28 10.92
C VAL A 129 4.11 10.24 11.03
N ILE A 130 4.77 9.35 10.30
CA ILE A 130 6.22 9.20 10.27
C ILE A 130 6.74 9.66 8.91
N THR A 131 7.72 10.57 8.95
CA THR A 131 8.42 11.06 7.75
C THR A 131 9.86 10.55 7.69
N ASP A 132 10.48 10.71 6.52
CA ASP A 132 11.93 10.54 6.30
C ASP A 132 12.49 9.13 6.56
N THR A 133 11.63 8.12 6.61
CA THR A 133 12.01 6.72 6.58
C THR A 133 10.97 5.88 5.87
N CYS A 134 11.40 4.76 5.28
CA CYS A 134 10.47 3.79 4.71
C CYS A 134 9.95 2.86 5.81
N MET A 135 8.65 2.53 5.73
CA MET A 135 7.96 1.67 6.69
C MET A 135 8.76 0.41 7.06
N VAL A 136 9.20 -0.37 6.06
CA VAL A 136 9.81 -1.71 6.24
C VAL A 136 11.27 -1.68 6.74
N VAL A 137 11.88 -0.50 6.87
CA VAL A 137 13.22 -0.31 7.48
C VAL A 137 13.16 0.59 8.71
N SER A 138 11.97 1.04 9.10
CA SER A 138 11.79 1.85 10.29
C SER A 138 12.02 0.97 11.52
N PRO A 139 12.88 1.38 12.47
CA PRO A 139 13.08 0.63 13.72
C PRO A 139 11.78 0.38 14.49
N ARG A 140 10.76 1.24 14.30
CA ARG A 140 9.43 1.07 14.91
C ARG A 140 8.75 -0.23 14.50
N MET A 141 8.97 -0.70 13.28
CA MET A 141 8.34 -1.93 12.82
C MET A 141 9.01 -3.19 13.39
N ASN A 142 10.19 -3.07 13.97
CA ASN A 142 10.89 -4.19 14.61
C ASN A 142 10.41 -4.41 16.07
N GLU A 143 9.48 -3.58 16.56
CA GLU A 143 8.91 -3.68 17.90
C GLU A 143 7.67 -4.61 17.95
N PHE A 144 7.23 -5.14 16.81
CA PHE A 144 5.98 -5.90 16.69
C PHE A 144 6.21 -7.24 15.99
N ASP A 145 5.59 -8.30 16.50
CA ASP A 145 5.61 -9.64 15.91
C ASP A 145 4.54 -9.80 14.81
N SER A 146 3.56 -8.89 14.75
CA SER A 146 2.50 -8.91 13.74
C SER A 146 1.99 -7.52 13.36
N ILE A 147 1.96 -7.23 12.07
CA ILE A 147 1.65 -5.90 11.51
C ILE A 147 0.61 -6.03 10.40
N MET A 148 -0.47 -5.24 10.50
CA MET A 148 -1.41 -5.07 9.40
C MET A 148 -0.98 -3.95 8.47
N VAL A 149 -1.07 -4.19 7.16
CA VAL A 149 -0.58 -3.31 6.10
C VAL A 149 -1.60 -3.18 4.97
N ASP A 150 -1.54 -2.08 4.23
CA ASP A 150 -2.49 -1.76 3.15
C ASP A 150 -1.91 -1.88 1.74
N SER A 151 -0.75 -2.53 1.59
CA SER A 151 0.00 -2.55 0.33
C SER A 151 0.75 -3.86 0.10
N GLY A 152 0.81 -4.27 -1.17
CA GLY A 152 1.53 -5.49 -1.58
C GLY A 152 3.04 -5.41 -1.34
N LYS A 153 3.65 -4.21 -1.44
CA LYS A 153 5.07 -4.01 -1.13
C LYS A 153 5.36 -4.27 0.35
N ALA A 154 4.54 -3.73 1.25
CA ALA A 154 4.65 -4.01 2.67
C ALA A 154 4.42 -5.49 2.97
N LEU A 155 3.36 -6.07 2.43
CA LEU A 155 3.03 -7.49 2.61
C LEU A 155 4.21 -8.40 2.25
N ALA A 156 4.94 -8.08 1.17
CA ALA A 156 6.11 -8.84 0.73
C ALA A 156 7.33 -8.67 1.64
N TYR A 157 7.59 -7.46 2.15
CA TYR A 157 8.83 -7.16 2.86
C TYR A 157 8.77 -7.32 4.36
N VAL A 158 7.62 -7.07 5.00
CA VAL A 158 7.50 -7.13 6.47
C VAL A 158 8.00 -8.46 7.06
N PRO A 159 7.64 -9.65 6.52
CA PRO A 159 8.14 -10.91 7.05
C PRO A 159 9.66 -11.08 7.00
N GLY A 160 10.31 -10.57 5.94
CA GLY A 160 11.74 -10.72 5.75
C GLY A 160 12.58 -9.61 6.39
N MET A 161 12.08 -8.38 6.39
CA MET A 161 12.84 -7.19 6.83
C MET A 161 12.56 -6.81 8.28
N CYS A 162 11.32 -7.00 8.75
CA CYS A 162 10.92 -6.69 10.13
C CYS A 162 10.89 -7.95 11.01
N GLY A 163 10.90 -9.16 10.41
CA GLY A 163 10.74 -10.42 11.14
C GLY A 163 9.33 -10.65 11.67
N ALA A 164 8.34 -9.90 11.17
CA ALA A 164 6.97 -9.88 11.68
C ALA A 164 5.98 -10.56 10.72
N LEU A 165 4.90 -11.12 11.25
CA LEU A 165 3.75 -11.53 10.44
C LEU A 165 3.12 -10.32 9.75
N ALA A 166 2.82 -10.44 8.46
CA ALA A 166 2.09 -9.42 7.72
C ALA A 166 0.65 -9.87 7.44
N ARG A 167 -0.32 -9.02 7.78
CA ARG A 167 -1.73 -9.14 7.36
C ARG A 167 -2.04 -8.02 6.37
N ILE A 168 -2.53 -8.35 5.18
CA ILE A 168 -3.03 -7.31 4.27
C ILE A 168 -4.50 -7.01 4.56
N GLY A 169 -4.86 -5.74 4.38
CA GLY A 169 -6.25 -5.30 4.35
C GLY A 169 -6.40 -4.04 3.51
N THR A 170 -7.64 -3.62 3.31
CA THR A 170 -7.96 -2.30 2.79
C THR A 170 -7.62 -1.23 3.82
N ARG A 171 -7.43 0.00 3.36
CA ARG A 171 -7.16 1.13 4.25
C ARG A 171 -8.28 1.36 5.28
N LYS A 172 -9.52 1.10 4.89
CA LYS A 172 -10.69 1.12 5.77
C LYS A 172 -10.58 0.08 6.88
N GLU A 173 -10.26 -1.17 6.54
CA GLU A 173 -10.07 -2.24 7.52
C GLU A 173 -8.87 -1.96 8.44
N CYS A 174 -7.77 -1.40 7.93
CA CYS A 174 -6.64 -0.96 8.75
C CYS A 174 -7.09 0.06 9.82
N VAL A 175 -7.93 1.03 9.45
CA VAL A 175 -8.47 2.01 10.42
C VAL A 175 -9.42 1.34 11.40
N GLU A 176 -10.29 0.44 10.95
CA GLU A 176 -11.21 -0.31 11.82
C GLU A 176 -10.43 -1.12 12.86
N VAL A 177 -9.48 -1.95 12.43
CA VAL A 177 -8.61 -2.74 13.33
C VAL A 177 -7.80 -1.86 14.29
N ALA A 178 -7.36 -0.68 13.84
CA ALA A 178 -6.61 0.25 14.68
C ALA A 178 -7.46 0.96 15.74
N THR A 179 -8.79 1.02 15.58
CA THR A 179 -9.68 1.85 16.40
C THR A 179 -10.70 1.05 17.23
N GLY A 180 -10.82 -0.26 17.02
CA GLY A 180 -11.75 -1.12 17.73
C GLY A 180 -13.10 -1.18 17.04
#